data_AF-A0A372ZQN5-F1
#
_entry.id   AF-A0A372ZQN5-F1
#
_cell.length_a   1.000
_cell.length_b   1.000
_cell.length_c   1.000
_cell.angle_alpha   90.00
_cell.angle_beta   90.00
_cell.angle_gamma   90.00
#
_symmetry.space_group_name_H-M   'P 1'
#
loop_
_entity.id
_entity.type
_entity.pdbx_description
1 polymer ?
#
loop_
_entity_poly.entity_id
_entity_poly.type
_entity_poly.pdbx_seq_one_letter_code
_entity_poly.pdbx_strand_id
1 'polypeptide(L)'
;MLTANTAGNPVDGTASASATVDKLGLDLGVASVSLTGVDSTCAATPAGATGSGLIAGGSISVAGIPTNLQANAPANTRVSIPLVGSIVLNEQTTDANGVLTVNAVHLTLLPSLNGANLVIGHARCGGAEPAAAVPMINPSVAGMSGGAVLAGVLATVYVRRRNARSAASAV
;
A
#
# COMPACT_ATOMS: atom_id res chain seq x y z
N MET A 1 -2.06 -12.62 -18.21
CA MET A 1 -2.61 -11.24 -18.11
C MET A 1 -2.13 -10.65 -16.81
N LEU A 2 -1.68 -9.39 -16.84
CA LEU A 2 -1.33 -8.62 -15.63
C LEU A 2 -2.22 -7.38 -15.60
N THR A 3 -2.78 -7.04 -14.45
CA THR A 3 -3.62 -5.86 -14.30
C THR A 3 -3.32 -5.18 -12.99
N ALA A 4 -3.31 -3.85 -13.00
CA ALA A 4 -3.19 -3.02 -11.81
C ALA A 4 -4.24 -1.93 -11.89
N ASN A 5 -5.08 -1.83 -10.86
CA ASN A 5 -6.13 -0.83 -10.77
C ASN A 5 -6.00 -0.07 -9.47
N THR A 6 -6.30 1.23 -9.53
CA THR A 6 -6.44 2.08 -8.35
C THR A 6 -7.70 2.92 -8.50
N ALA A 7 -8.35 3.22 -7.38
CA ALA A 7 -9.48 4.12 -7.32
C ALA A 7 -9.49 4.84 -5.95
N GLY A 8 -10.23 5.93 -5.84
CA GLY A 8 -10.41 6.62 -4.57
C GLY A 8 -11.35 7.81 -4.69
N ASN A 9 -11.92 8.21 -3.56
CA ASN A 9 -12.73 9.41 -3.44
C ASN A 9 -12.21 10.26 -2.26
N PRO A 10 -11.64 11.45 -2.51
CA PRO A 10 -11.15 12.32 -1.45
C PRO A 10 -12.27 12.91 -0.59
N VAL A 11 -13.50 13.01 -1.09
CA VAL A 11 -14.67 13.49 -0.34
C VAL A 11 -15.08 12.47 0.72
N ASP A 12 -15.07 11.18 0.35
CA ASP A 12 -15.47 10.08 1.24
C ASP A 12 -14.28 9.54 2.06
N GLY A 13 -13.05 9.98 1.77
CA GLY A 13 -11.83 9.46 2.39
C GLY A 13 -11.56 7.99 2.02
N THR A 14 -11.88 7.58 0.80
CA THR A 14 -11.71 6.19 0.33
C THR A 14 -10.57 6.04 -0.66
N ALA A 15 -9.88 4.91 -0.62
CA ALA A 15 -8.86 4.54 -1.60
C ALA A 15 -8.83 3.02 -1.77
N SER A 16 -8.63 2.54 -2.98
CA SER A 16 -8.50 1.11 -3.27
C SER A 16 -7.39 0.86 -4.28
N ALA A 17 -6.69 -0.25 -4.13
CA ALA A 17 -5.68 -0.73 -5.05
C ALA A 17 -5.82 -2.23 -5.25
N SER A 18 -5.60 -2.71 -6.46
CA SER A 18 -5.55 -4.13 -6.75
C SER A 18 -4.50 -4.45 -7.81
N ALA A 19 -3.83 -5.59 -7.68
CA ALA A 19 -2.94 -6.13 -8.70
C ALA A 19 -3.24 -7.61 -8.93
N THR A 20 -3.36 -8.01 -10.20
CA THR A 20 -3.71 -9.37 -10.59
C THR A 20 -2.70 -9.92 -11.59
N VAL A 21 -2.38 -11.21 -11.46
CA VAL A 21 -1.51 -11.97 -12.37
C VAL A 21 -2.12 -13.35 -12.59
N ASP A 22 -2.59 -13.61 -13.82
CA ASP A 22 -3.28 -14.88 -14.15
C ASP A 22 -2.35 -16.09 -14.02
N LYS A 23 -1.18 -16.02 -14.66
CA LYS A 23 -0.13 -17.07 -14.60
C LYS A 23 1.24 -16.43 -14.64
N LEU A 24 2.15 -16.96 -13.84
CA LEU A 24 3.54 -16.55 -13.82
C LEU A 24 4.44 -17.77 -13.67
N GLY A 25 5.39 -17.90 -14.59
CA GLY A 25 6.49 -18.85 -14.50
C GLY A 25 7.79 -18.06 -14.36
N LEU A 26 8.59 -18.40 -13.34
CA LEU A 26 9.89 -17.79 -13.11
C LEU A 26 10.93 -18.89 -13.05
N ASP A 27 12.06 -18.63 -13.70
CA ASP A 27 13.27 -19.43 -13.55
C ASP A 27 14.32 -18.57 -12.83
N LEU A 28 14.73 -19.01 -11.66
CA LEU A 28 15.73 -18.36 -10.81
C LEU A 28 17.09 -19.05 -10.95
N GLY A 29 17.24 -19.98 -11.91
CA GLY A 29 18.43 -20.80 -12.15
C GLY A 29 18.59 -21.95 -11.14
N VAL A 30 18.30 -21.70 -9.87
CA VAL A 30 18.39 -22.69 -8.77
C VAL A 30 17.03 -23.21 -8.32
N ALA A 31 15.97 -22.50 -8.70
CA ALA A 31 14.60 -22.86 -8.40
C ALA A 31 13.69 -22.36 -9.53
N SER A 32 12.62 -23.09 -9.81
CA SER A 32 11.55 -22.63 -10.68
C SER A 32 10.28 -22.37 -9.88
N VAL A 33 9.59 -21.29 -10.17
CA VAL A 33 8.35 -20.89 -9.49
C VAL A 33 7.23 -20.86 -10.52
N SER A 34 6.11 -21.48 -10.20
CA SER A 34 4.88 -21.42 -10.96
C SER A 34 3.77 -20.90 -10.06
N LEU A 35 3.10 -19.83 -10.48
CA LEU A 35 1.99 -19.21 -9.78
C LEU A 35 0.81 -19.06 -10.72
N THR A 36 -0.39 -19.19 -10.16
CA THR A 36 -1.66 -19.05 -10.87
C THR A 36 -2.65 -18.28 -10.00
N GLY A 37 -3.43 -17.40 -10.64
CA GLY A 37 -4.46 -16.58 -10.00
C GLY A 37 -3.92 -15.80 -8.81
N VAL A 38 -2.87 -15.01 -9.02
CA VAL A 38 -2.32 -14.15 -7.98
C VAL A 38 -3.12 -12.86 -7.95
N ASP A 39 -3.70 -12.54 -6.80
CA ASP A 39 -4.51 -11.34 -6.60
C ASP A 39 -4.10 -10.66 -5.31
N SER A 40 -3.82 -9.36 -5.36
CA SER A 40 -3.72 -8.51 -4.17
C SER A 40 -4.76 -7.41 -4.23
N THR A 41 -5.38 -7.15 -3.09
CA THR A 41 -6.40 -6.12 -2.93
C THR A 41 -6.16 -5.35 -1.65
N CYS A 42 -6.43 -4.05 -1.71
CA CYS A 42 -6.38 -3.16 -0.57
C CYS A 42 -7.53 -2.16 -0.71
N ALA A 43 -8.31 -1.97 0.35
CA ALA A 43 -9.37 -0.98 0.45
C ALA A 43 -9.23 -0.20 1.77
N ALA A 44 -9.15 1.12 1.65
CA ALA A 44 -9.10 2.05 2.76
C ALA A 44 -10.37 2.88 2.83
N THR A 45 -10.83 3.08 4.05
CA THR A 45 -11.97 3.91 4.44
C THR A 45 -11.56 4.79 5.63
N PRO A 46 -12.40 5.76 6.04
CA PRO A 46 -12.15 6.52 7.27
C PRO A 46 -12.03 5.65 8.53
N ALA A 47 -12.54 4.42 8.53
CA ALA A 47 -12.42 3.48 9.65
C ALA A 47 -11.09 2.70 9.67
N GLY A 48 -10.32 2.75 8.58
CA GLY A 48 -9.06 2.02 8.42
C GLY A 48 -8.94 1.32 7.07
N ALA A 49 -7.79 0.68 6.88
CA ALA A 49 -7.46 -0.09 5.69
C ALA A 49 -7.58 -1.60 5.93
N THR A 50 -8.09 -2.29 4.92
CA THR A 50 -8.26 -3.75 4.87
C THR A 50 -7.69 -4.27 3.56
N GLY A 51 -7.26 -5.52 3.54
CA GLY A 51 -6.63 -6.06 2.35
C GLY A 51 -6.49 -7.57 2.38
N SER A 52 -6.18 -8.13 1.21
CA SER A 52 -6.04 -9.56 1.01
C SER A 52 -5.12 -9.84 -0.17
N GLY A 53 -4.15 -10.72 0.05
CA GLY A 53 -3.33 -11.36 -0.97
C GLY A 53 -3.72 -12.82 -1.12
N LEU A 54 -4.03 -13.25 -2.34
CA LEU A 54 -4.50 -14.59 -2.65
C LEU A 54 -3.68 -15.16 -3.80
N ILE A 55 -3.52 -16.48 -3.77
CA ILE A 55 -3.12 -17.26 -4.94
C ILE A 55 -4.14 -18.38 -5.11
N ALA A 56 -4.56 -18.64 -6.35
CA ALA A 56 -5.37 -19.80 -6.68
C ALA A 56 -4.56 -21.10 -6.53
N GLY A 57 -3.26 -21.02 -6.80
CA GLY A 57 -2.32 -22.11 -6.59
C GLY A 57 -0.93 -21.76 -7.07
N GLY A 58 0.05 -22.52 -6.61
CA GLY A 58 1.43 -22.38 -7.06
C GLY A 58 2.33 -23.45 -6.50
N SER A 59 3.52 -23.54 -7.07
CA SER A 59 4.57 -24.43 -6.62
C SER A 59 5.92 -23.80 -6.85
N ILE A 60 6.86 -24.12 -5.98
CA ILE A 60 8.27 -23.84 -6.19
C ILE A 60 9.02 -25.17 -6.25
N SER A 61 9.82 -25.37 -7.28
CA SER A 61 10.64 -26.56 -7.46
C SER A 61 12.10 -26.21 -7.28
N VAL A 62 12.77 -26.95 -6.41
CA VAL A 62 14.21 -26.81 -6.15
C VAL A 62 14.87 -28.12 -6.51
N ALA A 63 15.84 -28.09 -7.42
CA ALA A 63 16.51 -29.30 -7.92
C ALA A 63 15.52 -30.40 -8.36
N GLY A 64 14.37 -30.01 -8.92
CA GLY A 64 13.32 -30.92 -9.38
C GLY A 64 12.35 -31.41 -8.31
N ILE A 65 12.50 -31.00 -7.04
CA ILE A 65 11.59 -31.35 -5.95
C ILE A 65 10.54 -30.23 -5.79
N PRO A 66 9.26 -30.48 -6.14
CA PRO A 66 8.22 -29.48 -6.01
C PRO A 66 7.74 -29.35 -4.56
N THR A 67 7.58 -28.12 -4.10
CA THR A 67 6.88 -27.73 -2.87
C THR A 67 5.67 -26.90 -3.27
N ASN A 68 4.48 -27.38 -2.89
CA ASN A 68 3.24 -26.68 -3.20
C ASN A 68 3.04 -25.50 -2.25
N LEU A 69 2.57 -24.39 -2.81
CA LEU A 69 2.16 -23.21 -2.06
C LEU A 69 0.69 -23.33 -1.72
N GLN A 70 0.33 -22.95 -0.49
CA GLN A 70 -1.05 -23.01 -0.04
C GLN A 70 -1.90 -21.97 -0.79
N ALA A 71 -2.95 -22.44 -1.45
CA ALA A 71 -3.98 -21.57 -2.01
C ALA A 71 -4.75 -20.84 -0.89
N ASN A 72 -5.10 -19.58 -1.11
CA ASN A 72 -5.84 -18.76 -0.13
C ASN A 72 -5.22 -18.78 1.28
N ALA A 73 -3.89 -18.65 1.35
CA ALA A 73 -3.18 -18.68 2.62
C ALA A 73 -3.61 -17.54 3.57
N PRO A 74 -3.69 -17.79 4.89
CA PRO A 74 -3.85 -16.74 5.89
C PRO A 74 -2.78 -15.66 5.76
N ALA A 75 -3.08 -14.47 6.28
CA ALA A 75 -2.15 -13.35 6.24
C ALA A 75 -0.80 -13.73 6.88
N ASN A 76 0.29 -13.32 6.24
CA ASN A 76 1.68 -13.53 6.65
C ASN A 76 2.08 -15.01 6.77
N THR A 77 1.51 -15.89 5.94
CA THR A 77 1.89 -17.30 5.90
C THR A 77 3.31 -17.46 5.35
N ARG A 78 4.21 -18.06 6.13
CA ARG A 78 5.61 -18.24 5.75
C ARG A 78 5.89 -19.67 5.29
N VAL A 79 6.58 -19.79 4.17
CA VAL A 79 7.09 -21.05 3.63
C VAL A 79 8.60 -20.94 3.50
N SER A 80 9.32 -21.72 4.30
CA SER A 80 10.78 -21.80 4.21
C SER A 80 11.17 -22.82 3.16
N ILE A 81 12.06 -22.43 2.24
CA ILE A 81 12.61 -23.29 1.20
C ILE A 81 14.06 -23.60 1.57
N PRO A 82 14.37 -24.82 2.03
CA PRO A 82 15.71 -25.20 2.42
C PRO A 82 16.73 -24.86 1.33
N LEU A 83 17.86 -24.27 1.72
CA LEU A 83 18.98 -23.90 0.85
C LEU A 83 18.67 -22.85 -0.23
N VAL A 84 17.43 -22.33 -0.31
CA VAL A 84 17.03 -21.33 -1.32
C VAL A 84 16.60 -20.02 -0.71
N GLY A 85 15.74 -20.03 0.30
CA GLY A 85 15.21 -18.80 0.89
C GLY A 85 13.85 -18.98 1.54
N SER A 86 13.03 -17.94 1.49
CA SER A 86 11.69 -17.94 2.08
C SER A 86 10.68 -17.28 1.16
N ILE A 87 9.44 -17.74 1.25
CA ILE A 87 8.28 -17.13 0.63
C ILE A 87 7.32 -16.71 1.75
N VAL A 88 6.77 -15.50 1.65
CA VAL A 88 5.65 -15.05 2.46
C VAL A 88 4.44 -14.89 1.53
N LEU A 89 3.38 -15.64 1.82
CA LEU A 89 2.10 -15.54 1.14
C LEU A 89 1.20 -14.58 1.92
N ASN A 90 0.43 -13.77 1.18
CA ASN A 90 -0.50 -12.81 1.76
C ASN A 90 0.18 -11.93 2.83
N GLU A 91 1.37 -11.40 2.52
CA GLU A 91 2.09 -10.55 3.44
C GLU A 91 1.35 -9.23 3.60
N GLN A 92 1.02 -8.88 4.84
CA GLN A 92 0.28 -7.67 5.16
C GLN A 92 1.00 -6.90 6.25
N THR A 93 1.32 -5.64 5.96
CA THR A 93 1.98 -4.73 6.91
C THR A 93 1.24 -3.40 6.92
N THR A 94 0.99 -2.88 8.12
CA THR A 94 0.41 -1.55 8.31
C THR A 94 1.45 -0.64 8.94
N ASP A 95 1.69 0.52 8.33
CA ASP A 95 2.64 1.50 8.87
C ASP A 95 1.98 2.41 9.93
N ALA A 96 2.80 3.28 10.56
CA ALA A 96 2.34 4.20 11.59
C ALA A 96 1.30 5.23 11.10
N ASN A 97 1.17 5.42 9.79
CA ASN A 97 0.20 6.33 9.17
C ASN A 97 -1.08 5.59 8.76
N GLY A 98 -1.24 4.32 9.15
CA GLY A 98 -2.40 3.50 8.78
C GLY A 98 -2.41 3.10 7.30
N VAL A 99 -1.26 3.15 6.61
CA VAL A 99 -1.16 2.65 5.24
C VAL A 99 -0.93 1.15 5.28
N LEU A 100 -1.86 0.39 4.73
CA LEU A 100 -1.77 -1.05 4.55
C LEU A 100 -1.06 -1.37 3.24
N THR A 101 -0.04 -2.21 3.32
CA THR A 101 0.65 -2.82 2.19
C THR A 101 0.34 -4.30 2.15
N VAL A 102 -0.08 -4.79 0.99
CA VAL A 102 -0.43 -6.18 0.74
C VAL A 102 0.40 -6.71 -0.41
N ASN A 103 1.16 -7.76 -0.14
CA ASN A 103 1.89 -8.53 -1.15
C ASN A 103 1.27 -9.93 -1.22
N ALA A 104 0.77 -10.33 -2.38
CA ALA A 104 0.21 -11.67 -2.54
C ALA A 104 1.29 -12.75 -2.39
N VAL A 105 2.46 -12.53 -2.99
CA VAL A 105 3.65 -13.39 -2.83
C VAL A 105 4.89 -12.51 -2.69
N HIS A 106 5.67 -12.71 -1.63
CA HIS A 106 6.98 -12.10 -1.42
C HIS A 106 8.03 -13.20 -1.28
N LEU A 107 8.91 -13.31 -2.27
CA LEU A 107 10.03 -14.25 -2.29
C LEU A 107 11.31 -13.52 -1.89
N THR A 108 12.06 -14.11 -0.98
CA THR A 108 13.40 -13.67 -0.60
C THR A 108 14.37 -14.84 -0.76
N LEU A 109 15.37 -14.69 -1.62
CA LEU A 109 16.45 -15.66 -1.76
C LEU A 109 17.56 -15.41 -0.75
N LEU A 110 18.29 -16.47 -0.43
CA LEU A 110 19.48 -16.36 0.42
C LEU A 110 20.56 -15.49 -0.25
N PRO A 111 21.42 -14.80 0.52
CA PRO A 111 22.53 -14.00 -0.02
C PRO A 111 23.50 -14.80 -0.90
N SER A 112 23.70 -16.09 -0.58
CA SER A 112 24.49 -17.02 -1.39
C SER A 112 23.93 -17.26 -2.80
N LEU A 113 22.68 -16.86 -3.03
CA LEU A 113 21.95 -16.97 -4.30
C LEU A 113 21.63 -15.57 -4.86
N ASN A 114 22.56 -14.62 -4.69
CA ASN A 114 22.44 -13.22 -5.06
C ASN A 114 21.35 -12.42 -4.30
N GLY A 115 20.73 -12.99 -3.27
CA GLY A 115 19.85 -12.25 -2.36
C GLY A 115 18.63 -11.61 -3.03
N ALA A 116 18.13 -12.19 -4.11
CA ALA A 116 17.01 -11.62 -4.85
C ALA A 116 15.78 -11.44 -3.95
N ASN A 117 15.13 -10.28 -4.09
CA ASN A 117 13.88 -9.96 -3.43
C ASN A 117 12.83 -9.67 -4.50
N LEU A 118 11.77 -10.47 -4.53
CA LEU A 118 10.72 -10.37 -5.53
C LEU A 118 9.34 -10.31 -4.88
N VAL A 119 8.55 -9.32 -5.29
CA VAL A 119 7.17 -9.13 -4.87
C VAL A 119 6.25 -9.28 -6.07
N ILE A 120 5.23 -10.11 -5.95
CA ILE A 120 4.24 -10.41 -6.99
C ILE A 120 2.85 -10.13 -6.41
N GLY A 121 2.07 -9.32 -7.13
CA GLY A 121 0.78 -8.83 -6.65
C GLY A 121 0.96 -7.86 -5.49
N HIS A 122 1.30 -6.61 -5.78
CA HIS A 122 1.49 -5.55 -4.79
C HIS A 122 0.30 -4.58 -4.80
N ALA A 123 -0.32 -4.35 -3.65
CA ALA A 123 -1.37 -3.36 -3.46
C ALA A 123 -1.11 -2.56 -2.18
N ARG A 124 -1.32 -1.25 -2.23
CA ARG A 124 -1.15 -0.35 -1.08
C ARG A 124 -2.28 0.66 -1.02
N CYS A 125 -2.83 0.89 0.16
CA CYS A 125 -3.91 1.83 0.41
C CYS A 125 -3.90 2.30 1.86
N GLY A 126 -4.52 3.43 2.15
CA GLY A 126 -4.56 4.03 3.50
C GLY A 126 -3.87 5.38 3.54
N GLY A 127 -3.68 5.92 4.74
CA GLY A 127 -3.15 7.28 4.94
C GLY A 127 -4.09 8.40 4.47
N ALA A 128 -5.34 8.09 4.15
CA ALA A 128 -6.36 9.09 3.84
C ALA A 128 -6.96 9.60 5.16
N GLU A 129 -6.33 10.62 5.75
CA GLU A 129 -7.06 11.46 6.69
C GLU A 129 -8.17 12.18 5.91
N PRO A 130 -9.44 12.15 6.37
CA PRO A 130 -10.52 12.87 5.69
C PRO A 130 -10.12 14.32 5.46
N ALA A 131 -10.35 14.86 4.26
CA ALA A 131 -10.13 16.27 4.03
C ALA A 131 -10.93 17.05 5.08
N ALA A 132 -10.26 17.92 5.85
CA ALA A 132 -10.95 18.75 6.83
C ALA A 132 -12.10 19.45 6.11
N ALA A 133 -13.34 19.23 6.57
CA ALA A 133 -14.50 19.90 6.02
C ALA A 133 -14.25 21.40 6.13
N VAL A 134 -13.94 22.06 5.02
CA VAL A 134 -13.86 23.51 4.99
C VAL A 134 -15.30 23.97 5.19
N PRO A 135 -15.64 24.63 6.31
CA PRO A 135 -16.97 25.18 6.46
C PRO A 135 -17.15 26.17 5.31
N MET A 136 -18.01 25.84 4.35
CA MET A 136 -18.47 26.81 3.38
C MET A 136 -19.26 27.85 4.16
N ILE A 137 -18.62 28.96 4.51
CA ILE A 137 -19.33 30.13 5.02
C ILE A 137 -20.22 30.58 3.87
N ASN A 138 -21.50 30.28 3.97
CA ASN A 138 -22.49 30.69 3.01
C ASN A 138 -22.45 32.23 2.92
N PRO A 139 -22.13 32.84 1.75
CA PRO A 139 -22.05 34.30 1.64
C PRO A 139 -23.40 35.01 1.87
N SER A 140 -24.51 34.28 2.03
CA SER A 140 -25.84 34.85 2.32
C SER A 140 -25.96 35.51 3.70
N VAL A 141 -24.99 35.36 4.61
CA VAL A 141 -24.97 36.05 5.92
C VAL A 141 -23.98 37.22 5.99
N ALA A 142 -23.34 37.61 4.88
CA ALA A 142 -22.59 38.87 4.78
C ALA A 142 -23.52 40.10 4.63
N GLY A 143 -24.71 40.03 5.24
CA GLY A 143 -25.64 41.15 5.39
C GLY A 143 -25.33 41.93 6.65
N MET A 144 -24.57 43.01 6.47
CA MET A 144 -24.58 44.23 7.26
C MET A 144 -24.02 44.19 8.71
N SER A 145 -22.98 45.00 8.89
CA SER A 145 -22.35 45.51 10.13
C SER A 145 -21.19 44.69 10.73
N GLY A 146 -19.98 45.29 10.72
CA GLY A 146 -18.80 44.78 11.43
C GLY A 146 -17.54 44.60 10.56
N GLY A 147 -17.19 45.60 9.74
CA GLY A 147 -15.89 45.62 9.06
C GLY A 147 -14.72 45.71 10.05
N ALA A 148 -13.59 45.11 9.66
CA ALA A 148 -12.23 45.33 10.17
C ALA A 148 -11.61 44.42 11.26
N VAL A 149 -12.10 43.19 11.50
CA VAL A 149 -11.39 42.26 12.44
C VAL A 149 -10.80 41.01 11.78
N LEU A 150 -11.29 40.57 10.60
CA LEU A 150 -10.87 39.27 10.02
C LEU A 150 -9.60 39.32 9.14
N ALA A 151 -9.14 40.48 8.70
CA ALA A 151 -7.91 40.59 7.90
C ALA A 151 -6.63 40.39 8.73
N GLY A 152 -6.64 40.69 10.03
CA GLY A 152 -5.46 40.57 10.91
C GLY A 152 -5.09 39.13 11.27
N VAL A 153 -6.08 38.23 11.35
CA VAL A 153 -5.87 36.83 11.75
C VAL A 153 -5.25 36.02 10.61
N LEU A 154 -5.67 36.27 9.36
CA LEU A 154 -5.09 35.59 8.19
C LEU A 154 -3.65 36.06 7.90
N ALA A 155 -3.36 37.35 8.09
CA ALA A 155 -2.00 37.89 7.90
C ALA A 155 -1.01 37.32 8.94
N THR A 156 -1.41 37.18 10.20
CA THR A 156 -0.53 36.64 11.26
C THR A 156 -0.25 35.14 11.10
N VAL A 157 -1.22 34.34 10.64
CA VAL A 157 -1.00 32.91 10.32
C VAL A 157 -0.10 32.74 9.10
N TYR A 158 -0.29 33.56 8.05
CA TYR A 158 0.54 33.51 6.85
C TYR A 158 2.00 33.94 7.13
N VAL A 159 2.21 35.00 7.90
CA VAL A 159 3.56 35.48 8.28
C VAL A 159 4.28 34.48 9.20
N ARG A 160 3.58 33.86 10.17
CA ARG A 160 4.17 32.82 11.02
C ARG A 160 4.64 31.60 10.22
N ARG A 161 3.86 31.16 9.22
CA ARG A 161 4.24 30.04 8.33
C ARG A 161 5.43 30.37 7.43
N ARG A 162 5.57 31.63 6.99
CA ARG A 162 6.73 32.06 6.21
C ARG A 162 8.02 32.02 7.03
N ASN A 163 7.99 32.52 8.26
CA ASN A 163 9.18 32.55 9.12
C ASN A 163 9.61 31.14 9.59
N ALA A 164 8.66 30.23 9.81
CA ALA A 164 8.97 28.83 10.13
C ALA A 164 9.64 28.08 8.96
N ARG A 165 9.33 28.43 7.71
CA ARG A 165 9.97 27.85 6.52
C ARG A 165 11.36 28.42 6.26
N SER A 166 11.59 29.70 6.57
CA SER A 166 12.92 30.30 6.45
C SER A 166 13.91 29.78 7.52
N ALA A 167 13.43 29.34 8.68
CA ALA A 167 14.27 28.70 9.71
C ALA A 167 14.64 27.24 9.40
N ALA A 168 13.94 26.58 8.48
CA ALA A 168 14.19 25.19 8.09
C ALA A 168 15.14 25.05 6.87
N SER A 169 15.65 26.16 6.33
CA SER A 169 16.58 26.17 5.18
C SER A 169 17.98 26.67 5.56
N ALA A 170 18.30 26.70 6.85
CA ALA A 170 19.63 26.99 7.38
C ALA A 170 20.04 25.89 8.39
N VAL A 171 20.19 24.66 7.89
CA VAL A 171 21.03 23.59 8.45
C VAL A 171 21.62 22.84 7.27
#